data_AF-K6TWQ9-F1
#
_entry.id   AF-K6TWQ9-F1
#
_cell.length_a   1.000
_cell.length_b   1.000
_cell.length_c   1.000
_cell.angle_alpha   90.00
_cell.angle_beta   90.00
_cell.angle_gamma   90.00
#
_symmetry.space_group_name_H-M   'P 1'
#
loop_
_entity.id
_entity.type
_entity.pdbx_description
1 polymer ?
#
loop_
_entity_poly.entity_id
_entity_poly.type
_entity_poly.pdbx_seq_one_letter_code
_entity_poly.pdbx_strand_id
1 'polypeptide(L)'
;GSNRWPAVHRLDAAHLYRLALEQAPAGSIFHAVANEGVPIREIAEAIGRRLNLPVKSISPEEAVNHFGPLGQLVAADIPASNALTQEKLGWKPAHLALIQDIDRA
;
A
#
# COMPACT_ATOMS: atom_id res chain seq x y z
N GLY A 1 0.55 4.19 14.31
CA GLY A 1 -0.72 3.64 13.82
C GLY A 1 -1.51 4.59 12.93
N SER A 2 -1.44 5.91 13.13
CA SER A 2 -2.02 6.89 12.17
C SER A 2 -1.11 7.16 10.97
N ASN A 3 0.15 6.70 11.02
CA ASN A 3 1.05 6.71 9.88
C ASN A 3 0.45 5.88 8.74
N ARG A 4 0.64 6.37 7.52
CA ARG A 4 -0.05 5.92 6.32
C ARG A 4 0.84 5.05 5.46
N TRP A 5 0.20 4.03 4.89
CA TRP A 5 0.80 3.05 4.02
C TRP A 5 0.15 3.10 2.63
N PRO A 6 0.93 3.28 1.56
CA PRO A 6 0.42 3.21 0.20
C PRO A 6 0.30 1.75 -0.22
N ALA A 7 -0.77 1.40 -0.92
CA ALA A 7 -1.01 0.03 -1.35
C ALA A 7 -1.59 -0.04 -2.76
N VAL A 8 -1.40 -1.19 -3.41
CA VAL A 8 -1.97 -1.50 -4.73
C VAL A 8 -2.29 -2.99 -4.78
N HIS A 9 -3.39 -3.34 -5.45
CA HIS A 9 -3.70 -4.73 -5.73
C HIS A 9 -2.71 -5.29 -6.76
N ARG A 10 -2.27 -6.54 -6.58
CA ARG A 10 -1.23 -7.16 -7.43
C ARG A 10 -1.58 -7.14 -8.92
N LEU A 11 -2.86 -7.32 -9.29
CA LEU A 11 -3.30 -7.29 -10.68
C LEU A 11 -3.31 -5.87 -11.28
N ASP A 12 -3.55 -4.83 -10.48
CA ASP A 12 -3.44 -3.45 -10.95
C ASP A 12 -1.97 -3.06 -11.17
N ALA A 13 -1.06 -3.53 -10.29
CA ALA A 13 0.37 -3.37 -10.49
C ALA A 13 0.85 -4.07 -11.77
N ALA A 14 0.40 -5.30 -12.02
CA ALA A 14 0.72 -6.03 -13.25
C ALA A 14 0.23 -5.28 -14.51
N HIS A 15 -0.97 -4.70 -14.46
CA HIS A 15 -1.48 -3.88 -15.56
C HIS A 15 -0.58 -2.65 -15.80
N LEU A 16 -0.15 -1.97 -14.74
CA LEU A 16 0.76 -0.83 -14.87
C LEU A 16 2.11 -1.22 -15.47
N TYR A 17 2.68 -2.36 -15.06
CA TYR A 17 3.92 -2.87 -15.66
C TYR A 17 3.79 -3.06 -17.17
N ARG A 18 2.66 -3.64 -17.63
CA ARG A 18 2.38 -3.81 -19.06
C ARG A 18 2.33 -2.45 -19.77
N LEU A 19 1.60 -1.47 -19.22
CA LEU A 19 1.49 -0.13 -19.80
C LEU A 19 2.85 0.57 -19.88
N ALA A 20 3.64 0.50 -18.81
CA ALA A 20 4.97 1.10 -18.76
C ALA A 20 5.92 0.46 -19.78
N LEU A 21 5.88 -0.87 -19.92
CA LEU A 21 6.70 -1.58 -20.90
C LEU A 21 6.33 -1.22 -22.35
N GLU A 22 5.04 -1.06 -22.63
CA GLU A 22 4.54 -0.79 -23.98
C GLU A 22 4.68 0.68 -24.41
N GLN A 23 4.64 1.63 -23.45
CA GLN A 23 4.42 3.05 -23.78
C GLN A 23 5.40 4.01 -23.11
N ALA A 24 6.09 3.63 -22.03
CA ALA A 24 6.89 4.59 -21.28
C ALA A 24 8.28 4.81 -21.90
N PRO A 25 8.77 6.06 -21.95
CA PRO A 25 10.16 6.34 -22.27
C PRO A 25 11.11 5.65 -21.29
N ALA A 26 12.28 5.22 -21.80
CA ALA A 26 13.33 4.66 -20.96
C ALA A 26 13.70 5.64 -19.82
N GLY A 27 13.90 5.10 -18.62
CA GLY A 27 14.20 5.91 -17.43
C GLY A 27 12.98 6.54 -16.74
N SER A 28 11.76 6.26 -17.21
CA SER A 28 10.55 6.71 -16.52
C SER A 28 10.34 6.04 -15.17
N ILE A 29 9.79 6.79 -14.20
CA ILE A 29 9.43 6.30 -12.86
C ILE A 29 7.93 6.51 -12.68
N PHE A 30 7.24 5.48 -12.18
CA PHE A 30 5.80 5.52 -11.92
C PHE A 30 5.48 4.98 -10.53
N HIS A 31 4.47 5.57 -9.88
CA HIS A 31 3.97 5.12 -8.59
C HIS A 31 2.79 4.16 -8.79
N ALA A 32 3.06 2.88 -8.57
CA ALA A 32 2.04 1.82 -8.58
C ALA A 32 1.26 1.83 -7.26
N VAL A 33 0.38 2.82 -7.07
CA VAL A 33 -0.39 2.99 -5.82
C VAL A 33 -1.85 3.19 -6.17
N ALA A 34 -2.76 2.46 -5.54
CA ALA A 34 -4.22 2.62 -5.67
C ALA A 34 -4.83 3.23 -4.41
N ASN A 35 -4.31 2.85 -3.24
CA ASN A 35 -4.62 3.49 -1.97
C ASN A 35 -3.44 4.38 -1.58
N GLU A 36 -3.61 5.70 -1.67
CA GLU A 36 -2.49 6.65 -1.50
C GLU A 36 -1.97 6.75 -0.06
N GLY A 37 -2.72 6.26 0.93
CA GLY A 37 -2.28 6.27 2.33
C GLY A 37 -3.31 5.72 3.31
N VAL A 38 -3.37 4.40 3.46
CA VAL A 38 -4.20 3.72 4.46
C VAL A 38 -3.52 3.78 5.82
N PRO A 39 -4.18 4.22 6.91
CA PRO A 39 -3.59 4.17 8.24
C PRO A 39 -3.21 2.73 8.63
N ILE A 40 -1.98 2.53 9.12
CA ILE A 40 -1.49 1.21 9.55
C ILE A 40 -2.42 0.55 10.58
N ARG A 41 -3.06 1.35 11.45
CA ARG A 41 -4.05 0.83 12.42
C ARG A 41 -5.22 0.12 11.73
N GLU A 42 -5.73 0.66 10.63
CA GLU A 42 -6.89 0.10 9.93
C GLU A 42 -6.53 -1.22 9.27
N ILE A 43 -5.30 -1.33 8.76
CA ILE A 43 -4.76 -2.57 8.20
C ILE A 43 -4.67 -3.64 9.30
N ALA A 44 -4.08 -3.31 10.45
CA ALA A 44 -3.97 -4.23 11.58
C ALA A 44 -5.35 -4.66 12.12
N GLU A 45 -6.30 -3.74 12.20
CA GLU A 45 -7.68 -3.99 12.61
C GLU A 45 -8.44 -4.88 11.60
N ALA A 46 -8.28 -4.65 10.30
CA ALA A 46 -8.88 -5.50 9.27
C ALA A 46 -8.37 -6.95 9.37
N ILE A 47 -7.06 -7.12 9.50
CA ILE A 47 -6.43 -8.44 9.70
C ILE A 47 -6.93 -9.09 11.01
N GLY A 48 -6.94 -8.34 12.12
CA GLY A 48 -7.35 -8.83 13.43
C GLY A 48 -8.82 -9.28 13.44
N ARG A 49 -9.73 -8.48 12.89
CA ARG A 49 -11.16 -8.84 12.76
C ARG A 49 -11.33 -10.15 11.98
N ARG A 50 -10.67 -10.26 10.83
CA ARG A 50 -10.78 -11.40 9.92
C ARG A 50 -10.24 -12.70 10.53
N LEU A 51 -9.11 -12.62 11.23
CA LEU A 51 -8.46 -13.78 11.83
C LEU A 51 -8.92 -14.05 13.27
N ASN A 52 -9.84 -13.23 13.80
CA ASN A 52 -10.27 -13.25 15.19
C ASN A 52 -9.08 -13.18 16.19
N LEU A 53 -8.17 -12.23 15.93
CA LEU A 53 -6.97 -11.99 16.74
C LEU A 53 -7.03 -10.60 17.40
N PRO A 54 -6.50 -10.45 18.63
CA PRO A 54 -6.41 -9.15 19.28
C PRO A 54 -5.43 -8.25 18.55
N VAL A 55 -5.76 -6.96 18.46
CA VAL A 55 -4.88 -5.91 17.93
C VAL A 55 -4.32 -5.09 19.08
N LYS A 56 -3.00 -4.88 19.09
CA LYS A 56 -2.30 -4.14 20.14
C LYS A 56 -1.56 -2.94 19.55
N SER A 57 -1.69 -1.79 20.20
CA SER A 57 -0.83 -0.64 19.91
C SER A 57 0.53 -0.83 20.58
N ILE A 58 1.60 -0.53 19.85
CA ILE A 58 2.98 -0.54 20.34
C ILE A 58 3.62 0.83 20.14
N SER A 59 4.64 1.15 20.93
CA SER A 59 5.41 2.39 20.77
C SER A 59 6.24 2.37 19.48
N PRO A 60 6.66 3.53 18.95
CA PRO A 60 7.56 3.57 17.79
C PRO A 60 8.88 2.81 18.03
N GLU A 61 9.43 2.87 19.25
CA GLU A 61 10.65 2.15 19.63
C GLU A 61 10.41 0.63 19.66
N GLU A 62 9.27 0.19 20.22
CA GLU A 62 8.87 -1.21 20.20
C GLU A 62 8.62 -1.71 18.77
N ALA A 63 8.10 -0.87 17.87
CA ALA A 63 7.86 -1.24 16.48
C ALA A 63 9.15 -1.60 15.74
N VAL A 64 10.25 -0.87 15.99
CA VAL A 64 11.56 -1.19 15.42
C VAL A 64 12.04 -2.57 15.88
N ASN A 65 11.88 -2.86 17.17
CA ASN A 65 12.25 -4.17 17.72
C ASN A 65 11.32 -5.30 17.24
N HIS A 66 10.02 -5.04 17.13
CA HIS A 66 9.01 -6.02 16.76
C HIS A 66 9.12 -6.46 15.29
N PHE A 67 9.31 -5.50 14.38
CA PHE A 67 9.38 -5.76 12.94
C PHE A 67 10.82 -5.92 12.42
N GLY A 68 11.82 -5.83 13.30
CA GLY A 68 13.24 -5.97 12.96
C GLY A 68 13.66 -4.98 11.86
N PRO A 69 14.36 -5.44 10.79
CA PRO A 69 14.81 -4.57 9.70
C PRO A 69 13.70 -3.76 9.02
N LEU A 70 12.44 -4.21 9.10
CA LEU A 70 11.29 -3.52 8.51
C LEU A 70 10.66 -2.48 9.44
N GLY A 71 11.04 -2.44 10.71
CA GLY A 71 10.34 -1.61 11.69
C GLY A 71 10.45 -0.12 11.41
N GLN A 72 11.56 0.36 10.85
CA GLN A 72 11.66 1.74 10.39
C GLN A 72 10.67 2.05 9.26
N LEU A 73 10.50 1.12 8.32
CA LEU A 73 9.56 1.27 7.20
C LEU A 73 8.10 1.24 7.69
N VAL A 74 7.77 0.30 8.59
CA VAL A 74 6.42 0.18 9.17
C VAL A 74 6.07 1.38 10.06
N ALA A 75 7.06 2.01 10.71
CA ALA A 75 6.87 3.20 11.52
C ALA A 75 6.76 4.50 10.71
N ALA A 76 7.20 4.50 9.45
CA ALA A 76 7.19 5.68 8.60
C ALA A 76 5.77 6.07 8.15
N ASP A 77 5.57 7.37 7.90
CA ASP A 77 4.40 7.90 7.20
C ASP A 77 4.79 8.15 5.74
N ILE A 78 4.34 7.26 4.84
CA ILE A 78 4.83 7.22 3.45
C ILE A 78 3.69 7.30 2.42
N PRO A 79 2.77 8.28 2.50
CA PRO A 79 1.74 8.42 1.49
C PRO A 79 2.36 8.67 0.11
N ALA A 80 1.74 8.12 -0.93
CA ALA A 80 2.22 8.27 -2.30
C ALA A 80 1.05 8.44 -3.25
N SER A 81 1.14 9.46 -4.12
CA SER A 81 0.12 9.69 -5.14
C SER A 81 0.43 8.95 -6.44
N ASN A 82 -0.63 8.58 -7.16
CA ASN A 82 -0.55 8.01 -8.50
C ASN A 82 -0.91 8.99 -9.63
N ALA A 83 -1.15 10.27 -9.32
CA ALA A 83 -1.69 11.24 -10.28
C ALA A 83 -0.91 11.29 -11.61
N LEU A 84 0.43 11.42 -11.54
CA LEU A 84 1.30 11.43 -12.72
C LEU A 84 1.31 10.11 -13.49
N THR A 85 1.09 8.99 -12.78
CA THR A 85 1.01 7.67 -13.41
C THR A 85 -0.27 7.54 -14.22
N GLN A 86 -1.40 8.01 -13.67
CA GLN A 86 -2.67 8.05 -14.40
C GLN A 86 -2.61 9.01 -15.59
N GLU A 87 -2.03 10.19 -15.40
CA GLU A 87 -1.89 11.21 -16.46
C GLU A 87 -1.06 10.68 -17.64
N LYS A 88 0.10 10.07 -17.37
CA LYS A 88 1.05 9.67 -18.41
C LYS A 88 0.69 8.37 -19.11
N LEU A 89 0.08 7.42 -18.40
CA LEU A 89 -0.16 6.07 -18.93
C LEU A 89 -1.65 5.72 -19.07
N GLY A 90 -2.55 6.61 -18.67
CA GLY A 90 -3.98 6.31 -18.61
C GLY A 90 -4.33 5.18 -17.64
N TRP A 91 -3.39 4.78 -16.77
CA TRP A 91 -3.59 3.69 -15.83
C TRP A 91 -4.64 4.05 -14.80
N LYS A 92 -5.65 3.18 -14.63
CA LYS A 92 -6.70 3.30 -13.63
C LYS A 92 -6.79 1.99 -12.85
N PRO A 93 -6.47 1.97 -11.55
CA PRO A 93 -6.69 0.80 -10.71
C PRO A 93 -8.17 0.41 -10.72
N ALA A 94 -8.45 -0.88 -10.83
CA ALA A 94 -9.82 -1.39 -10.95
C ALA A 94 -10.18 -2.40 -9.85
N HIS A 95 -9.21 -2.86 -9.07
CA HIS A 95 -9.45 -3.85 -8.02
C HIS A 95 -9.77 -3.18 -6.67
N LEU A 96 -10.18 -4.01 -5.72
CA LEU A 96 -10.59 -3.56 -4.38
C LEU A 96 -9.47 -2.80 -3.68
N ALA A 97 -9.87 -1.79 -2.90
CA ALA A 97 -8.97 -1.13 -1.96
C ALA A 97 -8.47 -2.12 -0.90
N LEU A 98 -7.28 -1.90 -0.36
CA LEU A 98 -6.59 -2.81 0.58
C LEU A 98 -7.51 -3.36 1.69
N ILE A 99 -8.26 -2.49 2.37
CA ILE A 99 -9.12 -2.92 3.49
C ILE A 99 -10.27 -3.79 2.99
N GLN A 100 -10.90 -3.43 1.88
CA GLN A 100 -11.97 -4.21 1.26
C GLN A 100 -11.47 -5.58 0.78
N ASP A 101 -10.25 -5.63 0.25
CA ASP A 101 -9.61 -6.85 -0.20
C ASP A 101 -9.30 -7.79 0.97
N ILE A 102 -8.73 -7.26 2.07
CA ILE A 102 -8.51 -8.01 3.31
C ILE A 102 -9.83 -8.57 3.83
N ASP A 103 -10.88 -7.74 3.96
CA ASP A 103 -12.16 -8.17 4.49
C ASP A 103 -12.84 -9.25 3.60
N ARG A 104 -12.58 -9.27 2.29
CA ARG A 104 -13.19 -10.22 1.33
C ARG A 104 -12.48 -11.55 1.18
N ALA A 105 -11.15 -11.59 1.33
CA ALA A 105 -10.28 -12.73 0.98
C ALA A 105 -10.69 -14.08 1.63
#